data_AF-A0A8T7GIT3-F1
#
_entry.id   AF-A0A8T7GIT3-F1
#
_cell.length_a   1.000
_cell.length_b   1.000
_cell.length_c   1.000
_cell.angle_alpha   90.00
_cell.angle_beta   90.00
_cell.angle_gamma   90.00
#
_symmetry.space_group_name_H-M   'P 1'
#
loop_
_entity.id
_entity.type
_entity.pdbx_description
1 polymer ?
#
loop_
_entity_poly.entity_id
_entity_poly.type
_entity_poly.pdbx_seq_one_letter_code
_entity_poly.pdbx_strand_id
1 'polypeptide(L)'
;MINKLLNKNKITNNLIFVGLSFFIFSINPLTLGFVNVFSEDNEKDLNKYDDIEELAEAIDDNKFDDDDINWKDFKSTTIYKEADDETQDCIEDAAELGNNLSDYEILDCYDEYD
;
A
#
# COMPACT_ATOMS: atom_id res chain seq x y z
N MET A 1 4.97 43.64 -1.40
CA MET A 1 5.63 43.31 -0.11
C MET A 1 4.52 43.01 0.89
N ILE A 2 4.31 41.74 1.25
CA ILE A 2 3.78 41.24 2.53
C ILE A 2 3.90 39.71 2.44
N ASN A 3 4.88 39.16 3.17
CA ASN A 3 4.89 37.77 3.57
C ASN A 3 3.78 37.57 4.59
N LYS A 4 3.00 36.49 4.47
CA LYS A 4 2.26 35.95 5.61
C LYS A 4 2.22 34.42 5.51
N LEU A 5 3.21 33.82 6.16
CA LEU A 5 3.17 32.42 6.59
C LEU A 5 1.93 32.22 7.47
N LEU A 6 1.10 31.23 7.17
CA LEU A 6 0.31 30.49 8.15
C LEU A 6 0.03 29.08 7.63
N ASN A 7 0.87 28.15 8.12
CA ASN A 7 0.64 26.72 8.22
C ASN A 7 -0.77 26.40 8.76
N LYS A 8 -1.52 25.55 8.05
CA LYS A 8 -2.68 24.83 8.57
C LYS A 8 -2.75 23.43 7.97
N ASN A 9 -1.99 22.50 8.56
CA ASN A 9 -2.49 21.14 8.73
C ASN A 9 -3.80 21.20 9.51
N LYS A 10 -4.93 20.78 8.92
CA LYS A 10 -6.02 20.04 9.60
C LYS A 10 -7.25 19.75 8.72
N ILE A 11 -7.55 18.43 8.67
CA ILE A 11 -8.87 17.74 8.68
C ILE A 11 -9.63 17.83 7.34
N THR A 12 -9.98 16.73 6.67
CA THR A 12 -11.00 15.75 7.07
C THR A 12 -10.88 14.47 6.23
N ASN A 13 -10.88 13.28 6.86
CA ASN A 13 -11.60 12.12 6.32
C ASN A 13 -12.08 11.27 7.49
N ASN A 14 -13.25 11.66 8.01
CA ASN A 14 -14.13 10.78 8.77
C ASN A 14 -15.08 10.14 7.76
N LEU A 15 -15.04 8.81 7.61
CA LEU A 15 -16.27 8.07 7.31
C LEU A 15 -16.27 6.75 8.05
N ILE A 16 -16.84 6.80 9.26
CA ILE A 16 -17.21 5.65 10.06
C ILE A 16 -18.49 5.06 9.47
N PHE A 17 -18.44 3.82 8.97
CA PHE A 17 -19.64 2.98 8.79
C PHE A 17 -19.47 1.69 9.59
N VAL A 18 -19.56 1.81 10.92
CA VAL A 18 -19.78 0.64 11.78
C VAL A 18 -21.28 0.55 12.01
N GLY A 19 -21.91 -0.39 11.31
CA GLY A 19 -23.30 -0.76 11.54
C GLY A 19 -23.49 -1.17 13.00
N LEU A 20 -24.32 -0.42 13.71
CA LEU A 20 -24.73 -0.69 15.08
C LEU A 20 -25.52 -2.00 15.15
N SER A 21 -24.83 -3.11 15.37
CA SER A 21 -25.44 -4.35 15.89
C SER A 21 -25.08 -4.48 17.37
N PHE A 22 -25.90 -3.90 18.23
CA PHE A 22 -25.83 -4.14 19.68
C PHE A 22 -26.34 -5.56 19.98
N PHE A 23 -25.45 -6.54 19.93
CA PHE A 23 -25.58 -7.77 20.72
C PHE A 23 -24.51 -7.76 21.79
N ILE A 24 -24.77 -7.05 22.90
CA ILE A 24 -23.94 -7.16 24.10
C ILE A 24 -24.33 -8.46 24.80
N PHE A 25 -23.77 -9.59 24.36
CA PHE A 25 -23.74 -10.78 25.18
C PHE A 25 -22.94 -10.47 26.44
N SER A 26 -23.52 -10.80 27.59
CA SER A 26 -22.97 -10.55 28.92
C SER A 26 -21.70 -11.37 29.12
N ILE A 27 -20.53 -10.83 28.75
CA ILE A 27 -19.25 -11.49 28.97
C ILE A 27 -18.61 -11.00 30.27
N ASN A 28 -18.29 -11.95 31.13
CA ASN A 28 -17.58 -11.78 32.39
C ASN A 28 -16.21 -11.10 32.16
N PRO A 29 -15.71 -10.22 33.06
CA PRO A 29 -14.43 -9.56 32.87
C PRO A 29 -13.32 -10.50 33.35
N LEU A 30 -12.93 -11.47 32.53
CA LEU A 30 -11.70 -12.22 32.82
C LEU A 30 -10.97 -12.74 31.58
N THR A 31 -10.83 -11.89 30.56
CA THR A 31 -9.73 -12.00 29.60
C THR A 31 -9.40 -10.60 29.06
N LEU A 32 -8.57 -9.86 29.79
CA LEU A 32 -7.66 -8.88 29.17
C LEU A 32 -6.60 -9.68 28.41
N GLY A 33 -7.02 -10.35 27.33
CA GLY A 33 -6.14 -10.85 26.30
C GLY A 33 -6.00 -9.72 25.30
N PHE A 34 -4.80 -9.15 25.23
CA PHE A 34 -4.37 -8.11 24.31
C PHE A 34 -4.98 -8.30 22.91
N VAL A 35 -5.98 -7.50 22.56
CA VAL A 35 -6.29 -7.25 21.14
C VAL A 35 -5.23 -6.27 20.69
N ASN A 36 -4.08 -6.79 20.28
CA ASN A 36 -3.17 -5.99 19.48
C ASN A 36 -3.85 -5.82 18.12
N VAL A 37 -4.68 -4.78 18.03
CA VAL A 37 -4.98 -4.15 16.74
C VAL A 37 -3.65 -3.54 16.33
N PHE A 38 -2.79 -4.35 15.71
CA PHE A 38 -1.63 -3.83 15.01
C PHE A 38 -2.18 -3.06 13.82
N SER A 39 -2.32 -1.75 13.98
CA SER A 39 -2.34 -0.84 12.84
C SER A 39 -0.89 -0.76 12.37
N GLU A 40 -0.48 -1.72 11.55
CA GLU A 40 0.70 -1.54 10.72
C GLU A 40 0.27 -0.48 9.69
N ASP A 41 0.90 0.69 9.74
CA ASP A 41 0.60 1.75 8.78
C ASP A 41 1.14 1.28 7.43
N ASN A 42 0.25 0.99 6.47
CA ASN A 42 0.67 0.59 5.13
C ASN A 42 1.52 1.71 4.52
N GLU A 43 2.78 1.40 4.21
CA GLU A 43 3.79 2.39 3.87
C GLU A 43 4.05 2.43 2.36
N LYS A 44 4.04 3.63 1.78
CA LYS A 44 4.22 3.85 0.34
C LYS A 44 5.66 4.22 -0.04
N ASP A 45 6.64 3.74 0.71
CA ASP A 45 8.06 4.05 0.47
C ASP A 45 8.77 2.90 -0.23
N LEU A 46 8.87 3.01 -1.56
CA LEU A 46 9.56 2.03 -2.40
C LEU A 46 11.05 1.85 -2.04
N ASN A 47 11.68 2.80 -1.35
CA ASN A 47 13.12 2.68 -1.00
C ASN A 47 13.39 1.65 0.11
N LYS A 48 12.35 0.99 0.64
CA LYS A 48 12.45 -0.01 1.68
C LYS A 48 12.71 -1.43 1.19
N TYR A 49 12.52 -1.65 -0.10
CA TYR A 49 12.62 -2.95 -0.73
C TYR A 49 13.81 -2.94 -1.67
N ASP A 50 14.61 -3.99 -1.59
CA ASP A 50 15.83 -4.09 -2.38
C ASP A 50 15.51 -4.58 -3.82
N ASP A 51 14.50 -5.43 -3.97
CA ASP A 51 14.11 -6.06 -5.24
C ASP A 51 12.58 -6.25 -5.38
N ILE A 52 12.17 -6.89 -6.47
CA ILE A 52 10.76 -7.10 -6.82
C ILE A 52 10.10 -8.18 -5.93
N GLU A 53 10.86 -9.18 -5.48
CA GLU A 53 10.39 -10.23 -4.58
C GLU A 53 10.02 -9.63 -3.22
N GLU A 54 10.91 -8.82 -2.62
CA GLU A 54 10.63 -8.15 -1.34
C GLU A 54 9.43 -7.19 -1.43
N LEU A 55 9.28 -6.49 -2.57
CA LEU A 55 8.13 -5.62 -2.80
C LEU A 55 6.84 -6.44 -2.94
N ALA A 56 6.84 -7.51 -3.72
CA ALA A 56 5.68 -8.38 -3.91
C ALA A 56 5.22 -9.03 -2.60
N GLU A 57 6.15 -9.56 -1.80
CA GLU A 57 5.84 -10.08 -0.46
C GLU A 57 5.21 -9.01 0.44
N ALA A 58 5.70 -7.77 0.38
CA ALA A 58 5.13 -6.67 1.16
C ALA A 58 3.74 -6.26 0.69
N ILE A 59 3.43 -6.39 -0.61
CA ILE A 59 2.10 -6.13 -1.16
C ILE A 59 1.12 -7.24 -0.72
N ASP A 60 1.51 -8.52 -0.83
CA ASP A 60 0.69 -9.66 -0.37
C ASP A 60 0.40 -9.59 1.14
N ASP A 61 1.40 -9.20 1.94
CA ASP A 61 1.26 -8.95 3.37
C ASP A 61 0.51 -7.66 3.71
N ASN A 62 0.07 -6.89 2.71
CA ASN A 62 -0.60 -5.59 2.84
C ASN A 62 0.25 -4.54 3.60
N LYS A 63 1.58 -4.67 3.61
CA LYS A 63 2.53 -3.73 4.21
C LYS A 63 2.88 -2.57 3.27
N PHE A 64 2.87 -2.83 1.96
CA PHE A 64 2.86 -1.81 0.91
C PHE A 64 1.46 -1.78 0.30
N ASP A 65 0.82 -0.61 0.29
CA ASP A 65 -0.55 -0.42 -0.20
C ASP A 65 -0.62 0.89 -0.98
N ASP A 66 -0.47 0.81 -2.30
CA ASP A 66 -0.49 1.96 -3.19
C ASP A 66 -1.15 1.68 -4.55
N ASP A 67 -2.39 2.12 -4.70
CA ASP A 67 -3.15 2.05 -5.96
C ASP A 67 -2.72 3.09 -7.04
N ASP A 68 -1.83 4.05 -6.71
CA ASP A 68 -1.45 5.17 -7.58
C ASP A 68 0.07 5.36 -7.62
N ILE A 69 0.78 4.27 -7.89
CA ILE A 69 2.24 4.27 -8.05
C ILE A 69 2.59 5.09 -9.29
N ASN A 70 3.46 6.07 -9.11
CA ASN A 70 3.96 6.85 -10.24
C ASN A 70 4.86 5.97 -11.12
N TRP A 71 4.34 5.56 -12.28
CA TRP A 71 5.08 4.70 -13.21
C TRP A 71 6.49 5.21 -13.56
N LYS A 72 6.66 6.53 -13.77
CA LYS A 72 7.99 7.06 -14.14
C LYS A 72 8.99 6.94 -13.01
N ASP A 73 8.54 7.16 -11.79
CA ASP A 73 9.37 7.03 -10.60
C ASP A 73 9.66 5.54 -10.35
N PHE A 74 8.65 4.66 -10.44
CA PHE A 74 8.80 3.21 -10.29
C PHE A 74 9.74 2.60 -11.34
N LYS A 75 9.57 2.93 -12.62
CA LYS A 75 10.47 2.50 -13.71
C LYS A 75 11.92 2.91 -13.50
N SER A 76 12.15 3.96 -12.70
CA SER A 76 13.50 4.44 -12.39
C SER A 76 14.16 3.72 -11.22
N THR A 77 13.40 2.96 -10.42
CA THR A 77 13.90 2.20 -9.27
C THR A 77 14.83 1.07 -9.68
N THR A 78 15.63 0.59 -8.72
CA THR A 78 16.41 -0.64 -8.90
C THR A 78 15.49 -1.86 -8.92
N ILE A 79 14.45 -1.87 -8.09
CA ILE A 79 13.41 -2.91 -8.02
C ILE A 79 12.91 -3.31 -9.41
N TYR A 80 12.44 -2.33 -10.21
CA TYR A 80 11.97 -2.61 -11.56
C TYR A 80 13.09 -3.07 -12.50
N LYS A 81 14.28 -2.46 -12.41
CA LYS A 81 15.38 -2.73 -13.36
C LYS A 81 16.07 -4.07 -13.16
N GLU A 82 15.94 -4.64 -11.97
CA GLU A 82 16.56 -5.92 -11.61
C GLU A 82 15.58 -7.09 -11.65
N ALA A 83 14.27 -6.83 -11.77
CA ALA A 83 13.27 -7.85 -12.10
C ALA A 83 13.60 -8.55 -13.43
N ASP A 84 13.10 -9.76 -13.65
CA ASP A 84 13.24 -10.47 -14.92
C ASP A 84 12.52 -9.74 -16.08
N ASP A 85 12.90 -10.08 -17.31
CA ASP A 85 12.41 -9.38 -18.52
C ASP A 85 10.89 -9.57 -18.68
N GLU A 86 10.36 -10.75 -18.36
CA GLU A 86 8.93 -11.05 -18.46
C GLU A 86 8.08 -10.26 -17.44
N THR A 87 8.53 -10.17 -16.19
CA THR A 87 7.92 -9.33 -15.15
C THR A 87 7.98 -7.85 -15.51
N GLN A 88 9.10 -7.37 -16.05
CA GLN A 88 9.24 -5.98 -16.50
C GLN A 88 8.25 -5.62 -17.60
N ASP A 89 8.11 -6.48 -18.61
CA ASP A 89 7.20 -6.29 -19.73
C ASP A 89 5.74 -6.28 -19.25
N CYS A 90 5.38 -7.20 -18.34
CA CYS A 90 4.04 -7.24 -17.75
C CYS A 90 3.70 -5.94 -17.00
N ILE A 91 4.61 -5.45 -16.15
CA ILE A 91 4.39 -4.23 -15.37
C ILE A 91 4.31 -3.00 -16.29
N GLU A 92 5.14 -2.92 -17.33
CA GLU A 92 5.08 -1.84 -18.31
C GLU A 92 3.73 -1.82 -19.04
N ASP A 93 3.26 -2.97 -19.49
CA ASP A 93 1.95 -3.09 -20.14
C ASP A 93 0.81 -2.68 -19.20
N ALA A 94 0.84 -3.11 -17.94
CA ALA A 94 -0.16 -2.71 -16.94
C ALA A 94 -0.19 -1.18 -16.74
N ALA A 95 0.98 -0.57 -16.53
CA ALA A 95 1.12 0.87 -16.32
C ALA A 95 0.64 1.70 -17.53
N GLU A 96 0.92 1.24 -18.75
CA GLU A 96 0.51 1.91 -19.98
C GLU A 96 -1.00 1.80 -20.26
N LEU A 97 -1.59 0.64 -19.96
CA LEU A 97 -3.03 0.41 -20.12
C LEU A 97 -3.86 1.22 -19.12
N GLY A 98 -3.42 1.26 -17.86
CA GLY A 98 -4.12 1.97 -16.78
C GLY A 98 -3.96 3.49 -16.83
N ASN A 99 -2.84 3.99 -17.39
CA ASN A 99 -2.32 5.35 -17.12
C ASN A 99 -2.05 5.61 -15.62
N ASN A 100 -1.97 4.54 -14.84
CA ASN A 100 -1.56 4.42 -13.45
C ASN A 100 -0.98 3.01 -13.28
N LEU A 101 -0.29 2.76 -12.17
CA LEU A 101 0.17 1.44 -11.78
C LEU A 101 -0.32 1.20 -10.35
N SER A 102 -1.08 0.13 -10.12
CA SER A 102 -1.43 -0.29 -8.76
C SER A 102 -0.43 -1.33 -8.25
N ASP A 103 -0.24 -1.38 -6.94
CA ASP A 103 0.50 -2.44 -6.27
C ASP A 103 0.04 -3.86 -6.64
N TYR A 104 -1.27 -4.09 -6.74
CA TYR A 104 -1.82 -5.39 -7.11
C TYR A 104 -1.39 -5.82 -8.52
N GLU A 105 -1.19 -4.88 -9.45
CA GLU A 105 -0.71 -5.21 -10.81
C GLU A 105 0.77 -5.63 -10.78
N ILE A 106 1.57 -5.07 -9.86
CA ILE A 106 2.94 -5.52 -9.62
C ILE A 106 2.95 -6.95 -9.08
N LEU A 107 2.10 -7.24 -8.07
CA LEU A 107 1.98 -8.59 -7.49
C LEU A 107 1.50 -9.62 -8.52
N ASP A 108 0.47 -9.30 -9.31
CA ASP A 108 -0.10 -10.19 -10.33
C ASP A 108 0.94 -10.50 -11.43
N CYS A 109 1.75 -9.50 -11.83
CA CYS A 109 2.84 -9.72 -12.78
C CYS A 109 3.96 -10.57 -12.20
N TYR A 110 4.37 -10.33 -10.95
CA TYR A 110 5.39 -11.13 -10.29
C TYR A 110 4.97 -12.60 -10.16
N ASP A 111 3.75 -12.86 -9.65
CA ASP A 111 3.22 -14.22 -9.43
C ASP A 111 3.09 -15.05 -10.72
N GLU A 112 2.96 -14.41 -11.90
CA GLU A 112 2.83 -15.11 -13.19
C GLU A 112 4.19 -15.50 -13.79
N TYR A 113 5.25 -14.72 -13.52
CA TYR A 113 6.52 -14.82 -14.27
C TYR A 113 7.77 -15.20 -13.44
N ASP A 114 7.73 -15.17 -12.10
CA ASP A 114 8.83 -15.59 -11.20
C ASP A 114 8.47 -16.84 -10.34
#